data_AF-A0A2J7ZJC5-F1
#
_entry.id   AF-A0A2J7ZJC5-F1
#
_cell.length_a   1.000
_cell.length_b   1.000
_cell.length_c   1.000
_cell.angle_alpha   90.00
_cell.angle_beta   90.00
_cell.angle_gamma   90.00
#
_symmetry.space_group_name_H-M   'P 1'
#
loop_
_entity.id
_entity.type
_entity.pdbx_description
1 polymer ?
#
loop_
_entity_poly.entity_id
_entity_poly.type
_entity_poly.pdbx_seq_one_letter_code
_entity_poly.pdbx_strand_id
1 'polypeptide(L)'
;MPAPKRLPATCEVYHPGGATPSCLKMWSPATTSAEEAPAPAVAAAPSDVDDSAADYSLPGIDDDEDVAPKLCQGKTPAKVVIDRVVAYPAANASPLIVLRNVGGQTANLTGWRLTDSDTRTVGAAMNLIFGAPSCTGPSNVAIDPSRTLTLQPKNESNPCGFPFGISFRDEVNLFDPAGKLVATAKWPNAEMGTALHLQADGSYDALSETVGVMDVLRATGRHKIFLDALVATGLDKKLVAPTAADYQLPEKPTKQDQQLAPQFPWWFGFGV
;
A
#
# COMPACT_ATOMS: atom_id res chain seq x y z
N MET A 1 -13.14 -41.91 46.89
CA MET A 1 -14.17 -41.52 45.89
C MET A 1 -14.82 -40.23 46.35
N PRO A 2 -14.48 -39.07 45.76
CA PRO A 2 -15.08 -37.80 46.16
C PRO A 2 -16.38 -37.52 45.38
N ALA A 3 -17.35 -36.95 46.09
CA ALA A 3 -18.70 -36.63 45.64
C ALA A 3 -18.75 -35.49 44.58
N PRO A 4 -19.76 -35.46 43.70
CA PRO A 4 -19.87 -34.44 42.66
C PRO A 4 -20.32 -33.07 43.23
N LYS A 5 -19.57 -32.03 42.87
CA LYS A 5 -19.91 -30.61 43.09
C LYS A 5 -21.08 -30.21 42.18
N ARG A 6 -22.13 -29.65 42.77
CA ARG A 6 -23.25 -28.99 42.08
C ARG A 6 -22.80 -27.65 41.49
N LEU A 7 -23.19 -27.37 40.24
CA LEU A 7 -23.12 -26.06 39.59
C LEU A 7 -24.37 -25.23 39.96
N PRO A 8 -24.25 -23.93 40.28
CA PRO A 8 -25.39 -23.05 40.39
C PRO A 8 -25.88 -22.54 39.02
N ALA A 9 -27.18 -22.26 38.99
CA ALA A 9 -28.02 -22.02 37.84
C ALA A 9 -27.74 -20.71 37.08
N THR A 10 -28.03 -20.79 35.78
CA THR A 10 -28.18 -19.69 34.81
C THR A 10 -29.28 -18.71 35.22
N CYS A 11 -29.01 -17.42 35.09
CA CYS A 11 -30.02 -16.37 35.05
C CYS A 11 -30.16 -15.88 33.60
N GLU A 12 -31.18 -16.37 32.89
CA GLU A 12 -31.79 -15.66 31.77
C GLU A 12 -32.70 -14.57 32.33
N VAL A 13 -32.47 -13.32 31.96
CA VAL A 13 -33.45 -12.24 32.15
C VAL A 13 -33.90 -11.78 30.78
N TYR A 14 -35.12 -12.18 30.44
CA TYR A 14 -35.89 -11.76 29.28
C TYR A 14 -36.68 -10.50 29.65
N HIS A 15 -36.47 -9.38 28.96
CA HIS A 15 -37.31 -8.19 29.05
C HIS A 15 -38.02 -7.94 27.71
N PRO A 16 -39.36 -8.06 27.63
CA PRO A 16 -40.13 -7.58 26.50
C PRO A 16 -40.71 -6.19 26.79
N GLY A 17 -40.60 -5.29 25.82
CA GLY A 17 -41.50 -4.14 25.66
C GLY A 17 -41.15 -2.86 26.44
N GLY A 18 -40.79 -1.81 25.70
CA GLY A 18 -40.69 -0.46 26.24
C GLY A 18 -40.36 0.56 25.15
N ALA A 19 -41.36 1.31 24.74
CA ALA A 19 -41.31 2.30 23.69
C ALA A 19 -40.38 3.49 24.00
N THR A 20 -39.84 4.05 22.90
CA THR A 20 -39.16 5.35 22.63
C THR A 20 -39.12 6.43 23.72
N PRO A 21 -38.05 7.28 23.72
CA PRO A 21 -38.21 8.52 22.97
C PRO A 21 -37.03 8.86 22.04
N SER A 22 -37.37 9.22 20.80
CA SER A 22 -36.53 9.94 19.86
C SER A 22 -36.12 11.30 20.43
N CYS A 23 -34.81 11.49 20.66
CA CYS A 23 -34.24 12.83 20.77
C CYS A 23 -33.70 13.23 19.39
N LEU A 24 -34.59 13.83 18.59
CA LEU A 24 -34.24 14.72 17.50
C LEU A 24 -33.50 15.93 18.09
N LYS A 25 -32.19 15.99 17.91
CA LYS A 25 -31.43 17.25 18.02
C LYS A 25 -30.88 17.57 16.64
N MET A 26 -31.73 18.25 15.87
CA MET A 26 -31.31 18.99 14.68
C MET A 26 -30.37 20.09 15.15
N TRP A 27 -29.08 19.96 14.82
CA TRP A 27 -28.16 21.09 14.82
C TRP A 27 -27.78 21.33 13.37
N SER A 28 -28.40 22.35 12.77
CA SER A 28 -27.97 22.88 11.48
C SER A 28 -26.85 23.90 11.74
N PRO A 29 -25.62 23.69 11.24
CA PRO A 29 -24.66 24.77 11.18
C PRO A 29 -25.04 25.74 10.05
N ALA A 30 -25.02 27.04 10.39
CA ALA A 30 -25.25 28.13 9.47
C ALA A 30 -24.29 28.06 8.28
N THR A 31 -24.84 28.07 7.08
CA THR A 31 -24.12 28.23 5.83
C THR A 31 -23.68 29.68 5.72
N THR A 32 -22.43 29.97 6.08
CA THR A 32 -21.81 31.26 5.80
C THR A 32 -21.40 31.26 4.32
N SER A 33 -22.15 31.98 3.50
CA SER A 33 -21.77 32.28 2.11
C SER A 33 -20.45 33.04 2.11
N ALA A 34 -19.39 32.39 1.61
CA ALA A 34 -18.13 33.05 1.32
C ALA A 34 -18.26 33.80 -0.01
N GLU A 35 -18.00 35.11 0.07
CA GLU A 35 -17.94 36.07 -1.02
C GLU A 35 -16.88 35.66 -2.05
N GLU A 36 -17.32 35.50 -3.29
CA GLU A 36 -16.50 35.12 -4.45
C GLU A 36 -15.61 36.29 -4.86
N ALA A 37 -14.31 36.17 -4.59
CA ALA A 37 -13.31 37.14 -5.02
C ALA A 37 -13.09 37.06 -6.55
N PRO A 38 -13.01 38.19 -7.27
CA PRO A 38 -12.79 38.19 -8.72
C PRO A 38 -11.39 37.67 -9.07
N ALA A 39 -11.35 36.82 -10.10
CA ALA A 39 -10.13 36.24 -10.66
C ALA A 39 -9.13 37.31 -11.15
N PRO A 40 -7.82 37.14 -10.93
CA PRO A 40 -6.81 37.99 -11.54
C PRO A 40 -6.68 37.70 -13.05
N ALA A 41 -6.61 38.78 -13.83
CA ALA A 41 -6.37 38.76 -15.27
C ALA A 41 -5.04 38.08 -15.59
N VAL A 42 -5.09 37.02 -16.40
CA VAL A 42 -3.92 36.32 -16.93
C VAL A 42 -3.32 37.19 -18.04
N ALA A 43 -2.18 37.83 -17.75
CA ALA A 43 -1.37 38.51 -18.74
C ALA A 43 -0.77 37.48 -19.70
N ALA A 44 -1.00 37.69 -21.00
CA ALA A 44 -0.41 36.91 -22.07
C ALA A 44 1.12 37.09 -22.07
N ALA A 45 1.85 35.97 -21.95
CA ALA A 45 3.30 35.94 -22.15
C ALA A 45 3.61 35.90 -23.66
N PRO A 46 4.60 36.66 -24.15
CA PRO A 46 5.09 36.57 -25.52
C PRO A 46 5.85 35.25 -25.73
N SER A 47 5.47 34.55 -26.80
CA SER A 47 6.11 33.32 -27.28
C SER A 47 7.18 33.68 -28.32
N ASP A 48 8.40 33.86 -27.85
CA ASP A 48 9.61 33.85 -28.68
C ASP A 48 10.45 32.64 -28.27
N VAL A 49 10.25 31.52 -28.98
CA VAL A 49 11.07 30.33 -28.86
C VAL A 49 12.01 30.34 -30.05
N ASP A 50 13.25 30.75 -29.81
CA ASP A 50 14.35 30.69 -30.76
C ASP A 50 14.79 29.22 -30.85
N ASP A 51 14.40 28.57 -31.96
CA ASP A 51 14.69 27.18 -32.31
C ASP A 51 16.12 27.07 -32.85
N SER A 52 17.08 27.38 -31.98
CA SER A 52 18.50 27.21 -32.25
C SER A 52 18.91 25.81 -31.78
N ALA A 53 18.86 24.86 -32.72
CA ALA A 53 19.38 23.51 -32.57
C ALA A 53 20.88 23.54 -32.24
N ALA A 54 21.20 23.60 -30.95
CA ALA A 54 22.55 23.43 -30.45
C ALA A 54 22.96 21.97 -30.66
N ASP A 55 23.97 21.80 -31.51
CA ASP A 55 24.68 20.56 -31.79
C ASP A 55 25.40 20.09 -30.50
N TYR A 56 24.69 19.33 -29.67
CA TYR A 56 25.25 18.69 -28.47
C TYR A 56 26.12 17.51 -28.90
N SER A 57 27.35 17.81 -29.32
CA SER A 57 28.43 16.82 -29.34
C SER A 57 28.79 16.44 -27.91
N LEU A 58 28.28 15.31 -27.44
CA LEU A 58 28.64 14.72 -26.15
C LEU A 58 30.14 14.38 -26.18
N PRO A 59 30.98 15.01 -25.33
CA PRO A 59 32.40 14.67 -25.25
C PRO A 59 32.56 13.21 -24.80
N GLY A 60 33.55 12.54 -25.41
CA GLY A 60 33.79 11.10 -25.37
C GLY A 60 33.38 10.41 -24.08
N ILE A 61 32.40 9.53 -24.21
CA ILE A 61 32.15 8.47 -23.22
C ILE A 61 33.28 7.48 -23.47
N ASP A 62 34.39 7.67 -22.77
CA ASP A 62 35.41 6.65 -22.63
C ASP A 62 34.71 5.38 -22.11
N ASP A 63 35.10 4.22 -22.66
CA ASP A 63 34.62 2.87 -22.31
C ASP A 63 35.03 2.50 -20.85
N ASP A 64 34.63 3.31 -19.88
CA ASP A 64 34.63 2.94 -18.47
C ASP A 64 33.62 1.81 -18.32
N GLU A 65 34.15 0.64 -17.94
CA GLU A 65 33.44 -0.62 -17.72
C GLU A 65 32.02 -0.41 -17.18
N ASP A 66 31.06 -1.21 -17.65
CA ASP A 66 29.66 -1.29 -17.24
C ASP A 66 29.48 -1.45 -15.70
N VAL A 67 29.82 -0.41 -14.94
CA VAL A 67 29.52 -0.30 -13.53
C VAL A 67 28.06 0.09 -13.50
N ALA A 68 27.21 -0.93 -13.38
CA ALA A 68 25.78 -0.77 -13.18
C ALA A 68 25.53 0.45 -12.28
N PRO A 69 24.76 1.46 -12.75
CA PRO A 69 24.66 2.74 -12.10
C PRO A 69 24.37 2.50 -10.63
N LYS A 70 25.30 2.95 -9.78
CA LYS A 70 25.25 2.73 -8.34
C LYS A 70 23.92 3.32 -7.87
N LEU A 71 22.93 2.44 -7.65
CA LEU A 71 21.59 2.82 -7.18
C LEU A 71 21.80 3.84 -6.08
N CYS A 72 21.17 5.01 -6.20
CA CYS A 72 21.39 6.15 -5.31
C CYS A 72 21.09 5.75 -3.86
N GLN A 73 22.07 5.17 -3.18
CA GLN A 73 22.00 4.82 -1.76
C GLN A 73 21.97 6.15 -1.03
N GLY A 74 20.75 6.60 -0.71
CA GLY A 74 20.54 7.85 -0.03
C GLY A 74 21.32 7.89 1.29
N LYS A 75 21.79 9.07 1.68
CA LYS A 75 22.48 9.27 2.97
C LYS A 75 21.56 9.10 4.18
N THR A 76 20.25 9.01 3.95
CA THR A 76 19.26 8.87 5.02
C THR A 76 19.33 7.46 5.63
N PRO A 77 19.30 7.33 6.97
CA PRO A 77 19.28 6.03 7.62
C PRO A 77 18.11 5.16 7.15
N ALA A 78 18.26 3.83 7.24
CA ALA A 78 17.17 2.89 7.00
C ALA A 78 15.96 3.21 7.89
N LYS A 79 14.76 3.19 7.30
CA LYS A 79 13.50 3.43 8.03
C LYS A 79 12.41 2.55 7.46
N VAL A 80 11.96 1.59 8.26
CA VAL A 80 10.94 0.62 7.84
C VAL A 80 9.59 1.01 8.42
N VAL A 81 8.56 0.97 7.59
CA VAL A 81 7.17 1.24 7.95
C VAL A 81 6.28 0.10 7.48
N ILE A 82 5.11 -0.03 8.10
CA ILE A 82 4.03 -0.88 7.59
C ILE A 82 3.33 -0.05 6.50
N ASP A 83 3.52 -0.43 5.25
CA ASP A 83 3.03 0.35 4.11
C ASP A 83 1.59 -0.01 3.75
N ARG A 84 1.27 -1.30 3.78
CA ARG A 84 -0.04 -1.82 3.41
C ARG A 84 -0.43 -3.01 4.29
N VAL A 85 -1.71 -3.09 4.65
CA VAL A 85 -2.29 -4.25 5.34
C VAL A 85 -3.58 -4.66 4.64
N VAL A 86 -3.67 -5.92 4.22
CA VAL A 86 -4.90 -6.55 3.71
C VAL A 86 -5.40 -7.50 4.79
N ALA A 87 -6.29 -7.01 5.65
CA ALA A 87 -6.83 -7.79 6.76
C ALA A 87 -7.96 -8.72 6.30
N TYR A 88 -8.88 -8.21 5.48
CA TYR A 88 -9.99 -8.97 4.93
C TYR A 88 -9.91 -8.97 3.40
N PRO A 89 -9.13 -9.89 2.79
CA PRO A 89 -8.96 -9.93 1.34
C PRO A 89 -10.28 -10.25 0.61
N ALA A 90 -10.32 -9.99 -0.69
CA ALA A 90 -11.41 -10.46 -1.55
C ALA A 90 -11.47 -12.01 -1.58
N ALA A 91 -12.57 -12.56 -2.11
CA ALA A 91 -12.72 -14.01 -2.25
C ALA A 91 -11.53 -14.61 -3.02
N ASN A 92 -10.97 -15.70 -2.48
CA ASN A 92 -9.79 -16.42 -3.01
C ASN A 92 -8.45 -15.67 -2.92
N ALA A 93 -8.39 -14.49 -2.29
CA ALA A 93 -7.14 -13.84 -1.95
C ALA A 93 -6.75 -14.15 -0.49
N SER A 94 -5.47 -13.93 -0.16
CA SER A 94 -4.92 -14.18 1.19
C SER A 94 -4.63 -12.85 1.90
N PRO A 95 -4.71 -12.81 3.25
CA PRO A 95 -4.26 -11.66 4.02
C PRO A 95 -2.81 -11.30 3.71
N LEU A 96 -2.44 -10.04 3.89
CA LEU A 96 -1.15 -9.52 3.46
C LEU A 96 -0.67 -8.42 4.40
N ILE A 97 0.62 -8.39 4.69
CA ILE A 97 1.29 -7.23 5.31
C ILE A 97 2.47 -6.85 4.43
N VAL A 98 2.56 -5.59 4.02
CA VAL A 98 3.65 -5.07 3.21
C VAL A 98 4.46 -4.10 4.06
N LEU A 99 5.75 -4.39 4.21
CA LEU A 99 6.71 -3.48 4.80
C LEU A 99 7.42 -2.70 3.69
N ARG A 100 7.74 -1.44 3.93
CA ARG A 100 8.51 -0.61 2.99
C ARG A 100 9.68 0.05 3.71
N ASN A 101 10.84 0.07 3.06
CA ASN A 101 11.96 0.89 3.51
C ASN A 101 11.88 2.27 2.83
N VAL A 102 11.53 3.29 3.61
CA VAL A 102 11.50 4.69 3.15
C VAL A 102 12.82 5.43 3.43
N GLY A 103 13.82 4.72 3.98
CA GLY A 103 15.18 5.22 4.18
C GLY A 103 16.06 5.07 2.92
N GLY A 104 17.25 5.68 2.97
CA GLY A 104 18.22 5.68 1.87
C GLY A 104 19.23 4.54 1.92
N GLN A 105 19.29 3.80 3.04
CA GLN A 105 20.13 2.63 3.24
C GLN A 105 19.29 1.36 3.34
N THR A 106 19.86 0.21 2.95
CA THR A 106 19.22 -1.11 3.12
C THR A 106 18.91 -1.37 4.60
N ALA A 107 17.67 -1.74 4.89
CA ALA A 107 17.22 -2.09 6.23
C ALA A 107 17.47 -3.58 6.49
N ASN A 108 18.29 -3.90 7.49
CA ASN A 108 18.41 -5.26 8.01
C ASN A 108 17.35 -5.50 9.10
N LEU A 109 16.45 -6.44 8.83
CA LEU A 109 15.34 -6.81 9.68
C LEU A 109 15.68 -7.92 10.68
N THR A 110 16.90 -8.46 10.70
CA THR A 110 17.25 -9.56 11.63
C THR A 110 16.94 -9.18 13.08
N GLY A 111 16.15 -10.01 13.76
CA GLY A 111 15.72 -9.81 15.16
C GLY A 111 14.53 -8.86 15.33
N TRP A 112 14.05 -8.20 14.28
CA TRP A 112 12.81 -7.42 14.33
C TRP A 112 11.62 -8.34 14.60
N ARG A 113 10.54 -7.75 15.11
CA ARG A 113 9.33 -8.49 15.50
C ARG A 113 8.10 -7.84 14.91
N LEU A 114 7.24 -8.65 14.29
CA LEU A 114 5.90 -8.24 13.88
C LEU A 114 4.89 -8.98 14.78
N THR A 115 3.98 -8.23 15.38
CA THR A 115 2.99 -8.76 16.32
C THR A 115 1.60 -8.27 15.98
N ASP A 116 0.62 -9.07 16.38
CA ASP A 116 -0.77 -8.68 16.43
C ASP A 116 -1.12 -8.01 17.77
N SER A 117 -2.26 -7.31 17.82
CA SER A 117 -2.76 -6.58 18.99
C SER A 117 -3.42 -7.46 20.03
N ASP A 118 -3.89 -8.64 19.63
CA ASP A 118 -4.50 -9.60 20.54
C ASP A 118 -3.44 -10.32 21.39
N THR A 119 -2.65 -9.54 22.14
CA THR A 119 -1.80 -10.05 23.20
C THR A 119 -2.61 -10.57 24.39
N ARG A 120 -3.95 -10.44 24.37
CA ARG A 120 -4.83 -10.89 25.46
C ARG A 120 -5.07 -12.39 25.42
N THR A 121 -4.96 -13.02 24.25
CA THR A 121 -5.16 -14.47 24.10
C THR A 121 -3.97 -15.19 23.49
N VAL A 122 -3.09 -14.46 22.81
CA VAL A 122 -1.98 -15.07 22.07
C VAL A 122 -0.67 -14.91 22.84
N GLY A 123 -0.11 -16.04 23.29
CA GLY A 123 1.20 -16.05 23.94
C GLY A 123 2.28 -15.44 23.02
N ALA A 124 3.32 -14.84 23.61
CA ALA A 124 4.45 -14.23 22.88
C ALA A 124 5.12 -15.14 21.82
N ALA A 125 4.81 -16.44 21.84
CA ALA A 125 5.21 -17.46 20.87
C ALA A 125 4.62 -17.29 19.46
N MET A 126 3.62 -16.42 19.24
CA MET A 126 3.05 -16.21 17.90
C MET A 126 3.50 -14.91 17.24
N ASN A 127 4.66 -14.37 17.62
CA ASN A 127 5.25 -13.24 16.90
C ASN A 127 6.03 -13.75 15.68
N LEU A 128 5.98 -13.03 14.58
CA LEU A 128 6.97 -13.22 13.51
C LEU A 128 8.28 -12.57 13.95
N ILE A 129 9.35 -13.36 13.99
CA ILE A 129 10.71 -12.88 14.26
C ILE A 129 11.52 -13.04 12.97
N PHE A 130 11.97 -11.92 12.42
CA PHE A 130 12.76 -11.92 11.19
C PHE A 130 14.16 -12.49 11.44
N GLY A 131 14.63 -13.37 10.55
CA GLY A 131 15.92 -14.06 10.70
C GLY A 131 15.92 -15.27 11.64
N ALA A 132 14.75 -15.69 12.15
CA ALA A 132 14.62 -16.96 12.86
C ALA A 132 15.00 -18.15 11.93
N PRO A 133 15.40 -19.32 12.45
CA PRO A 133 15.94 -20.43 11.65
C PRO A 133 15.06 -20.91 10.49
N SER A 134 13.74 -20.75 10.58
CA SER A 134 12.84 -21.09 9.48
C SER A 134 12.87 -20.08 8.33
N CYS A 135 13.54 -18.93 8.50
CA CYS A 135 13.44 -17.71 7.69
C CYS A 135 14.74 -16.90 7.59
N THR A 136 15.83 -17.58 7.24
CA THR A 136 17.16 -16.98 7.11
C THR A 136 17.50 -16.51 5.70
N GLY A 137 16.59 -16.67 4.73
CA GLY A 137 16.80 -16.23 3.35
C GLY A 137 17.01 -14.71 3.27
N PRO A 138 17.96 -14.21 2.46
CA PRO A 138 18.29 -12.78 2.38
C PRO A 138 17.09 -11.91 1.95
N SER A 139 16.20 -12.45 1.11
CA SER A 139 14.95 -11.81 0.69
C SER A 139 13.96 -11.56 1.83
N ASN A 140 14.13 -12.24 2.97
CA ASN A 140 13.20 -12.19 4.09
C ASN A 140 13.72 -11.33 5.25
N VAL A 141 14.98 -10.87 5.18
CA VAL A 141 15.65 -10.16 6.27
C VAL A 141 16.26 -8.82 5.84
N ALA A 142 16.19 -8.46 4.56
CA ALA A 142 16.68 -7.17 4.08
C ALA A 142 15.65 -6.48 3.18
N ILE A 143 15.51 -5.17 3.33
CA ILE A 143 14.71 -4.33 2.42
C ILE A 143 15.59 -3.19 1.91
N ASP A 144 15.92 -3.22 0.63
CA ASP A 144 16.67 -2.14 -0.02
C ASP A 144 15.86 -0.82 -0.04
N PRO A 145 16.53 0.33 -0.24
CA PRO A 145 15.87 1.63 -0.31
C PRO A 145 14.70 1.63 -1.30
N SER A 146 13.54 2.14 -0.88
CA SER A 146 12.30 2.21 -1.67
C SER A 146 11.72 0.85 -2.10
N ARG A 147 12.28 -0.28 -1.64
CA ARG A 147 11.72 -1.61 -1.90
C ARG A 147 10.73 -2.00 -0.81
N THR A 148 9.95 -3.03 -1.11
CA THR A 148 8.95 -3.59 -0.21
C THR A 148 9.26 -5.05 0.11
N LEU A 149 8.81 -5.49 1.29
CA LEU A 149 8.78 -6.89 1.69
C LEU A 149 7.33 -7.27 1.96
N THR A 150 6.87 -8.28 1.23
CA THR A 150 5.50 -8.78 1.33
C THR A 150 5.45 -10.01 2.21
N LEU A 151 4.58 -9.98 3.22
CA LEU A 151 4.37 -11.04 4.18
C LEU A 151 2.97 -11.60 3.99
N GLN A 152 2.88 -12.93 3.94
CA GLN A 152 1.62 -13.68 3.88
C GLN A 152 1.47 -14.52 5.16
N PRO A 153 0.30 -15.11 5.44
CA PRO A 153 0.16 -16.05 6.53
C PRO A 153 1.12 -17.23 6.37
N LYS A 154 1.60 -17.73 7.51
CA LYS A 154 2.46 -18.92 7.53
C LYS A 154 1.66 -20.15 7.08
N ASN A 155 2.22 -20.92 6.16
CA ASN A 155 1.71 -22.23 5.76
C ASN A 155 2.88 -23.16 5.39
N GLU A 156 2.59 -24.40 4.96
CA GLU A 156 3.63 -25.38 4.60
C GLU A 156 4.52 -24.93 3.42
N SER A 157 3.95 -24.20 2.46
CA SER A 157 4.67 -23.66 1.30
C SER A 157 5.37 -22.33 1.59
N ASN A 158 4.90 -21.60 2.61
CA ASN A 158 5.46 -20.33 3.08
C ASN A 158 5.76 -20.41 4.58
N PRO A 159 6.88 -21.06 4.98
CA PRO A 159 7.27 -21.17 6.38
C PRO A 159 7.64 -19.82 7.01
N CYS A 160 7.78 -18.77 6.18
CA CYS A 160 8.16 -17.42 6.57
C CYS A 160 7.05 -16.39 6.59
N GLY A 161 5.81 -16.89 6.57
CA GLY A 161 4.68 -16.05 6.86
C GLY A 161 4.56 -15.68 8.34
N PHE A 162 3.69 -14.71 8.60
CA PHE A 162 3.31 -14.37 9.96
C PHE A 162 2.43 -15.51 10.55
N PRO A 163 2.67 -15.94 11.80
CA PRO A 163 1.98 -17.10 12.39
C PRO A 163 0.66 -16.75 13.10
N PHE A 164 0.25 -15.49 13.07
CA PHE A 164 -0.98 -14.99 13.70
C PHE A 164 -2.10 -14.75 12.68
N GLY A 165 -3.34 -14.74 13.14
CA GLY A 165 -4.47 -14.29 12.32
C GLY A 165 -4.51 -12.77 12.25
N ILE A 166 -5.10 -12.22 11.20
CA ILE A 166 -5.41 -10.78 11.11
C ILE A 166 -6.93 -10.67 11.17
N SER A 167 -7.47 -10.06 12.23
CA SER A 167 -8.92 -10.02 12.44
C SER A 167 -9.59 -8.78 11.81
N PHE A 168 -10.93 -8.76 11.84
CA PHE A 168 -11.73 -7.64 11.34
C PHE A 168 -11.49 -6.32 12.10
N ARG A 169 -11.05 -6.39 13.37
CA ARG A 169 -10.69 -5.22 14.17
C ARG A 169 -9.36 -5.50 14.86
N ASP A 170 -8.30 -4.94 14.32
CA ASP A 170 -6.97 -5.24 14.83
C ASP A 170 -5.99 -4.08 14.68
N GLU A 171 -4.81 -4.31 15.22
CA GLU A 171 -3.62 -3.55 14.89
C GLU A 171 -2.41 -4.47 14.74
N VAL A 172 -1.55 -4.15 13.78
CA VAL A 172 -0.25 -4.79 13.64
C VAL A 172 0.81 -3.82 14.14
N ASN A 173 1.73 -4.35 14.95
CA ASN A 173 2.81 -3.61 15.55
C ASN A 173 4.16 -4.16 15.06
N LEU A 174 5.05 -3.26 14.64
CA LEU A 174 6.41 -3.56 14.21
C LEU A 174 7.39 -3.04 15.24
N PHE A 175 8.24 -3.92 15.76
CA PHE A 175 9.28 -3.61 16.74
C PHE A 175 10.67 -3.87 16.16
N ASP A 176 11.63 -3.03 16.55
CA ASP A 176 13.04 -3.25 16.27
C ASP A 176 13.64 -4.35 17.18
N PRO A 177 14.90 -4.77 16.97
CA PRO A 177 15.55 -5.82 17.77
C PRO A 177 15.73 -5.44 19.25
N ALA A 178 15.70 -4.14 19.59
CA ALA A 178 15.75 -3.66 20.96
C ALA A 178 14.36 -3.70 21.64
N GLY A 179 13.30 -4.06 20.90
CA GLY A 179 11.93 -4.11 21.39
C GLY A 179 11.22 -2.75 21.38
N LYS A 180 11.77 -1.74 20.69
CA LYS A 180 11.13 -0.43 20.53
C LYS A 180 10.10 -0.51 19.40
N LEU A 181 8.90 0.03 19.65
CA LEU A 181 7.86 0.16 18.64
C LEU A 181 8.30 1.15 17.55
N VAL A 182 8.31 0.68 16.29
CA VAL A 182 8.72 1.45 15.11
C VAL A 182 7.52 1.92 14.31
N ALA A 183 6.52 1.05 14.11
CA ALA A 183 5.32 1.36 13.35
C ALA A 183 4.11 0.59 13.88
N THR A 184 2.93 1.18 13.75
CA THR A 184 1.64 0.56 14.04
C THR A 184 0.71 0.82 12.87
N ALA A 185 -0.06 -0.20 12.47
CA ALA A 185 -1.18 -0.08 11.54
C ALA A 185 -2.43 -0.56 12.26
N LYS A 186 -3.42 0.31 12.47
CA LYS A 186 -4.63 0.02 13.23
C LYS A 186 -5.86 0.26 12.38
N TRP A 187 -6.83 -0.64 12.44
CA TRP A 187 -8.12 -0.48 11.76
C TRP A 187 -9.28 -0.79 12.69
N PRO A 188 -10.32 0.06 12.69
CA PRO A 188 -11.50 -0.17 13.51
C PRO A 188 -12.44 -1.23 12.91
N ASN A 189 -12.46 -1.39 11.59
CA ASN A 189 -13.30 -2.32 10.84
C ASN A 189 -12.65 -2.57 9.47
N ALA A 190 -12.27 -3.80 9.14
CA ALA A 190 -11.72 -4.16 7.83
C ALA A 190 -12.83 -4.62 6.87
N GLU A 191 -13.08 -3.91 5.79
CA GLU A 191 -14.07 -4.34 4.79
C GLU A 191 -13.47 -5.37 3.83
N MET A 192 -14.28 -6.32 3.37
CA MET A 192 -13.82 -7.36 2.44
C MET A 192 -13.33 -6.74 1.13
N GLY A 193 -12.13 -7.13 0.70
CA GLY A 193 -11.50 -6.58 -0.49
C GLY A 193 -10.99 -5.15 -0.30
N THR A 194 -10.71 -4.73 0.94
CA THR A 194 -10.04 -3.46 1.23
C THR A 194 -8.66 -3.68 1.83
N ALA A 195 -7.79 -2.70 1.62
CA ALA A 195 -6.47 -2.63 2.20
C ALA A 195 -6.28 -1.29 2.92
N LEU A 196 -5.61 -1.32 4.05
CA LEU A 196 -5.08 -0.11 4.67
C LEU A 196 -3.80 0.29 3.95
N HIS A 197 -3.69 1.56 3.60
CA HIS A 197 -2.51 2.16 2.98
C HIS A 197 -1.97 3.31 3.81
N LEU A 198 -0.66 3.28 4.08
CA LEU A 198 0.05 4.36 4.76
C LEU A 198 0.11 5.61 3.89
N GLN A 199 -0.42 6.71 4.41
CA GLN A 199 -0.38 8.02 3.80
C GLN A 199 0.91 8.77 4.16
N ALA A 200 1.17 9.88 3.45
CA ALA A 200 2.41 10.63 3.63
C ALA A 200 2.48 11.37 4.98
N ASP A 201 1.33 11.60 5.62
CA ASP A 201 1.23 12.19 6.96
C ASP A 201 1.35 11.15 8.09
N GLY A 202 1.51 9.87 7.73
CA GLY A 202 1.60 8.75 8.68
C GLY A 202 0.25 8.17 9.10
N SER A 203 -0.87 8.70 8.61
CA SER A 203 -2.19 8.11 8.80
C SER A 203 -2.39 6.90 7.86
N TYR A 204 -3.45 6.12 8.10
CA TYR A 204 -3.84 5.04 7.19
C TYR A 204 -5.23 5.31 6.64
N ASP A 205 -5.38 5.10 5.33
CA ASP A 205 -6.68 5.10 4.66
C ASP A 205 -7.02 3.68 4.18
N ALA A 206 -8.30 3.32 4.34
CA ALA A 206 -8.83 2.09 3.74
C ALA A 206 -9.18 2.36 2.28
N LEU A 207 -8.52 1.65 1.38
CA LEU A 207 -8.78 1.69 -0.06
C LEU A 207 -9.33 0.34 -0.51
N SER A 208 -10.34 0.36 -1.37
CA SER A 208 -10.86 -0.87 -1.93
C SER A 208 -9.95 -1.37 -3.05
N GLU A 209 -9.59 -2.65 -2.97
CA GLU A 209 -8.75 -3.35 -3.95
C GLU A 209 -9.55 -3.90 -5.13
N THR A 210 -10.88 -3.86 -5.04
CA THR A 210 -11.79 -4.30 -6.10
C THR A 210 -12.20 -3.15 -7.02
N VAL A 211 -11.87 -1.91 -6.66
CA VAL A 211 -12.21 -0.73 -7.43
C VAL A 211 -11.10 -0.42 -8.43
N GLY A 212 -11.48 -0.02 -9.66
CA GLY A 212 -10.53 0.31 -10.72
C GLY A 212 -9.57 1.43 -10.34
N VAL A 213 -8.37 1.41 -10.94
CA VAL A 213 -7.28 2.36 -10.66
C VAL A 213 -7.73 3.83 -10.73
N MET A 214 -8.62 4.16 -11.66
CA MET A 214 -9.10 5.53 -11.84
C MET A 214 -9.90 6.03 -10.64
N ASP A 215 -10.72 5.18 -10.04
CA ASP A 215 -11.52 5.55 -8.88
C ASP A 215 -10.66 5.63 -7.63
N VAL A 216 -9.62 4.78 -7.50
CA VAL A 216 -8.62 4.92 -6.44
C VAL A 216 -7.88 6.25 -6.55
N LEU A 217 -7.42 6.61 -7.76
CA LEU A 217 -6.74 7.89 -7.99
C LEU A 217 -7.66 9.08 -7.69
N ARG A 218 -8.96 8.99 -8.03
CA ARG A 218 -9.96 10.03 -7.69
C ARG A 218 -10.22 10.11 -6.19
N ALA A 219 -10.43 8.97 -5.54
CA ALA A 219 -10.76 8.88 -4.11
C ALA A 219 -9.63 9.41 -3.24
N THR A 220 -8.37 9.16 -3.62
CA THR A 220 -7.21 9.69 -2.88
C THR A 220 -7.03 11.20 -3.04
N GLY A 221 -7.59 11.84 -4.09
CA GLY A 221 -7.55 13.28 -4.34
C GLY A 221 -6.15 13.89 -4.59
N ARG A 222 -5.08 13.10 -4.44
CA ARG A 222 -3.68 13.55 -4.48
C ARG A 222 -3.11 13.74 -5.88
N HIS A 223 -3.79 13.21 -6.89
CA HIS A 223 -3.27 13.10 -8.25
C HIS A 223 -4.09 13.90 -9.26
N LYS A 224 -4.69 15.04 -8.86
CA LYS A 224 -5.58 15.82 -9.73
C LYS A 224 -4.97 16.17 -11.09
N ILE A 225 -3.76 16.73 -11.12
CA ILE A 225 -3.09 17.11 -12.38
C ILE A 225 -2.85 15.87 -13.27
N PHE A 226 -2.42 14.77 -12.67
CA PHE A 226 -2.19 13.52 -13.38
C PHE A 226 -3.49 12.92 -13.93
N LEU A 227 -4.57 12.94 -13.14
CA LEU A 227 -5.91 12.53 -13.57
C LEU A 227 -6.41 13.39 -14.74
N ASP A 228 -6.26 14.71 -14.67
CA ASP A 228 -6.65 15.62 -15.74
C ASP A 228 -5.87 15.32 -17.03
N ALA A 229 -4.57 15.01 -16.92
CA ALA A 229 -3.75 14.59 -18.05
C ALA A 229 -4.19 13.22 -18.62
N LEU A 230 -4.52 12.24 -17.77
CA LEU A 230 -5.03 10.94 -18.22
C LEU A 230 -6.34 11.07 -18.98
N VAL A 231 -7.23 11.94 -18.52
CA VAL A 231 -8.52 12.22 -19.19
C VAL A 231 -8.31 12.98 -20.49
N ALA A 232 -7.49 14.03 -20.49
CA ALA A 232 -7.22 14.85 -21.68
C ALA A 232 -6.58 14.05 -22.83
N THR A 233 -5.75 13.05 -22.49
CA THR A 233 -5.10 12.15 -23.46
C THR A 233 -5.97 10.94 -23.83
N GLY A 234 -7.09 10.71 -23.15
CA GLY A 234 -7.92 9.52 -23.32
C GLY A 234 -7.27 8.22 -22.83
N LEU A 235 -6.18 8.30 -22.06
CA LEU A 235 -5.51 7.15 -21.46
C LEU A 235 -6.33 6.53 -20.32
N ASP A 236 -7.18 7.32 -19.66
CA ASP A 236 -8.14 6.84 -18.68
C ASP A 236 -9.01 5.69 -19.22
N LYS A 237 -9.52 5.82 -20.45
CA LYS A 237 -10.32 4.77 -21.11
C LYS A 237 -9.50 3.50 -21.34
N LYS A 238 -8.23 3.64 -21.70
CA LYS A 238 -7.32 2.50 -21.90
C LYS A 238 -6.94 1.83 -20.59
N LEU A 239 -6.85 2.57 -19.48
CA LEU A 239 -6.57 2.04 -18.15
C LEU A 239 -7.76 1.30 -17.54
N VAL A 240 -8.99 1.69 -17.90
CA VAL A 240 -10.22 1.04 -17.44
C VAL A 240 -10.60 -0.15 -18.32
N ALA A 241 -10.24 -0.14 -19.60
CA ALA A 241 -10.61 -1.23 -20.53
C ALA A 241 -10.29 -2.64 -20.00
N PRO A 242 -9.11 -2.93 -19.41
CA PRO A 242 -8.79 -4.24 -18.84
C PRO A 242 -9.68 -4.72 -17.68
N THR A 243 -10.42 -3.81 -17.06
CA THR A 243 -11.34 -4.12 -15.96
C THR A 243 -12.76 -4.44 -16.44
N ALA A 244 -13.06 -4.23 -17.73
CA ALA A 244 -14.35 -4.59 -18.31
C ALA A 244 -14.47 -6.12 -18.44
N ALA A 245 -15.66 -6.66 -18.14
CA ALA A 245 -15.90 -8.11 -18.16
C ALA A 245 -15.73 -8.75 -19.55
N ASP A 246 -15.83 -7.94 -20.62
CA ASP A 246 -15.68 -8.32 -22.02
C ASP A 246 -14.31 -7.95 -22.61
N TYR A 247 -13.36 -7.51 -21.78
CA TYR A 247 -12.04 -7.14 -22.27
C TYR A 247 -11.33 -8.35 -22.87
N GLN A 248 -11.00 -8.23 -24.16
CA GLN A 248 -10.09 -9.15 -24.81
C GLN A 248 -8.68 -8.58 -24.75
N LEU A 249 -7.72 -9.42 -24.32
CA LEU A 249 -6.31 -9.07 -24.40
C LEU A 249 -6.01 -8.68 -25.85
N PRO A 250 -5.28 -7.57 -26.10
CA PRO A 250 -4.87 -7.21 -27.46
C PRO A 250 -4.18 -8.42 -28.08
N GLU A 251 -4.58 -8.78 -29.30
CA GLU A 251 -3.92 -9.87 -30.02
C GLU A 251 -2.42 -9.59 -30.07
N LYS A 252 -1.63 -10.62 -29.77
CA LYS A 252 -0.18 -10.49 -29.78
C LYS A 252 0.24 -9.95 -31.16
N PRO A 253 1.00 -8.85 -31.25
CA PRO A 253 1.36 -8.26 -32.53
C PRO A 253 1.98 -9.33 -33.42
N THR A 254 1.48 -9.42 -34.65
CA THR A 254 1.99 -10.39 -35.61
C THR A 254 3.41 -10.00 -36.01
N LYS A 255 4.20 -10.93 -36.57
CA LYS A 255 5.59 -10.67 -36.97
C LYS A 255 5.74 -9.49 -37.95
N GLN A 256 4.68 -9.12 -38.68
CA GLN A 256 4.67 -7.95 -39.56
C GLN A 256 4.58 -6.62 -38.78
N ASP A 257 3.83 -6.58 -37.67
CA ASP A 257 3.70 -5.39 -36.83
C ASP A 257 4.97 -5.11 -35.99
N GLN A 258 5.80 -6.15 -35.78
CA GLN A 258 7.07 -6.03 -35.04
C GLN A 258 8.14 -5.22 -35.79
N GLN A 259 7.98 -4.96 -37.11
CA GLN A 259 8.93 -4.14 -37.88
C GLN A 259 8.83 -2.64 -37.57
N LEU A 260 7.77 -2.19 -36.89
CA LEU A 260 7.57 -0.80 -36.48
C LEU A 260 7.65 -0.61 -34.96
N ALA A 261 8.04 -1.63 -34.21
CA ALA A 261 8.29 -1.45 -32.78
C ALA A 261 9.43 -0.43 -32.63
N PRO A 262 9.20 0.74 -31.98
CA PRO A 262 10.30 1.63 -31.67
C PRO A 262 11.35 0.80 -30.93
N GLN A 263 12.54 0.69 -31.52
CA GLN A 263 13.67 0.13 -30.80
C GLN A 263 14.00 1.11 -29.69
N PHE A 264 13.39 0.89 -28.54
CA PHE A 264 13.84 1.54 -27.34
C PHE A 264 15.28 1.08 -27.12
N PRO A 265 16.21 2.00 -26.95
CA PRO A 265 17.58 1.65 -26.61
C PRO A 265 17.58 0.68 -25.43
N TRP A 266 18.53 -0.25 -25.43
CA TRP A 266 18.65 -1.31 -24.42
C TRP A 266 18.77 -0.80 -22.96
N TRP A 267 19.03 0.50 -22.74
CA TRP A 267 19.00 1.15 -21.43
C TRP A 267 17.60 1.56 -20.94
N PHE A 268 16.55 1.46 -21.77
CA PHE A 268 15.16 1.44 -21.33
C PHE A 268 14.80 0.05 -20.79
N GLY A 269 15.43 -0.30 -19.67
CA GLY A 269 15.27 -1.60 -19.03
C GLY A 269 13.89 -1.78 -18.40
N PHE A 270 12.98 -2.46 -19.11
CA PHE A 270 12.03 -3.34 -18.44
C PHE A 270 12.76 -4.65 -18.18
N GLY A 271 13.52 -4.70 -17.09
CA GLY A 271 14.10 -5.94 -16.59
C GLY A 271 12.97 -6.87 -16.13
N VAL A 272 12.78 -7.95 -16.87
CA VAL A 272 11.91 -9.08 -16.49
C VAL A 272 12.73 -10.07 -15.67
#